data_AF-A0A498CR11-F1
#
_entry.id   AF-A0A498CR11-F1
#
_cell.length_a   1.000
_cell.length_b   1.000
_cell.length_c   1.000
_cell.angle_alpha   90.00
_cell.angle_beta   90.00
_cell.angle_gamma   90.00
#
_symmetry.space_group_name_H-M   'P 1'
#
loop_
_entity.id
_entity.type
_entity.pdbx_description
1 polymer ?
#
loop_
_entity_poly.entity_id
_entity_poly.type
_entity_poly.pdbx_seq_one_letter_code
_entity_poly.pdbx_strand_id
1 'polypeptide(L)'
;MQRRFAAFAAGALLLFSAVTASAETLPGDAAPAPVAEQTWRYLDANPPGENSILAYSLGGQAVREDAVTKLSGDLRGSVADGFSSPRALERGIIGLVKSGQDPASFEKTDLVSALYSHENIYQEGLDGALLALAAYSAADAQSPVSAHNSPTAVIDYIVSSQLRAGGFGSAAGRDPDVRTTARAVTVLAASRDIPYVNTAVNRALSWLSTRQDEDGAFLRNGRPDCESTAAVLTAVRTCGIGLGDARFTKNGRDLHDALQSFRQQDGGYAATPGGPSEVAATEAAVIALSTDASGLSPYLPPERYPGYVEPQPDNAYVFLRFLFGFLLLFGLLYLVLILTGKIGKRWGKFPPTEPENPGEAPGAGADTRTLELNIPMKAEIPDFDALPDDDPPEQTKK
;
A
#
# COMPACT_ATOMS: atom_id res chain seq x y z
N MET A 1 -46.61 16.15 -39.85
CA MET A 1 -46.44 15.52 -38.53
C MET A 1 -45.14 16.04 -37.90
N GLN A 2 -45.06 17.37 -37.75
CA GLN A 2 -43.97 18.11 -37.12
C GLN A 2 -44.57 18.78 -35.87
N ARG A 3 -43.78 18.93 -34.81
CA ARG A 3 -44.12 19.33 -33.41
C ARG A 3 -44.34 18.14 -32.48
N ARG A 4 -43.25 17.68 -31.87
CA ARG A 4 -43.13 17.18 -30.47
C ARG A 4 -41.77 16.49 -30.27
N PHE A 5 -40.66 17.24 -30.33
CA PHE A 5 -39.34 16.78 -29.84
C PHE A 5 -38.46 17.98 -29.45
N ALA A 6 -39.03 18.91 -28.67
CA ALA A 6 -38.30 20.05 -28.12
C ALA A 6 -38.66 20.19 -26.64
N ALA A 7 -38.24 19.22 -25.83
CA ALA A 7 -38.33 19.27 -24.38
C ALA A 7 -37.44 18.18 -23.75
N PHE A 8 -36.14 18.16 -24.05
CA PHE A 8 -35.18 17.33 -23.30
C PHE A 8 -33.73 17.85 -23.36
N ALA A 9 -33.54 19.18 -23.50
CA ALA A 9 -32.22 19.80 -23.60
C ALA A 9 -32.01 20.97 -22.62
N ALA A 10 -32.76 21.03 -21.52
CA ALA A 10 -32.69 22.13 -20.54
C ALA A 10 -32.57 21.65 -19.08
N GLY A 11 -31.94 20.48 -18.87
CA GLY A 11 -31.83 19.87 -17.53
C GLY A 11 -30.41 19.43 -17.13
N ALA A 12 -29.36 19.88 -17.82
CA ALA A 12 -27.99 19.39 -17.61
C ALA A 12 -26.94 20.50 -17.40
N LEU A 13 -27.34 21.75 -17.11
CA LEU A 13 -26.42 22.89 -17.03
C LEU A 13 -26.45 23.66 -15.71
N LEU A 14 -26.94 23.03 -14.64
CA LEU A 14 -26.93 23.61 -13.28
C LEU A 14 -26.49 22.58 -12.23
N LEU A 15 -25.33 21.95 -12.44
CA LEU A 15 -24.66 21.22 -11.37
C LEU A 15 -23.27 21.84 -11.14
N PHE A 16 -23.23 22.62 -10.06
CA PHE A 16 -22.08 22.86 -9.19
C PHE A 16 -20.84 23.50 -9.82
N SER A 17 -20.89 24.82 -9.94
CA SER A 17 -19.71 25.66 -9.72
C SER A 17 -19.42 25.73 -8.22
N ALA A 18 -18.82 24.68 -7.65
CA ALA A 18 -18.15 24.79 -6.36
C ALA A 18 -16.72 25.29 -6.64
N VAL A 19 -16.60 26.61 -6.83
CA VAL A 19 -15.30 27.27 -6.67
C VAL A 19 -15.00 27.24 -5.19
N THR A 20 -14.27 26.22 -4.73
CA THR A 20 -13.59 26.30 -3.45
C THR A 20 -12.52 27.36 -3.59
N ALA A 21 -12.78 28.55 -3.07
CA ALA A 21 -11.75 29.53 -2.81
C ALA A 21 -10.81 28.93 -1.77
N SER A 22 -9.73 28.30 -2.23
CA SER A 22 -8.57 28.05 -1.39
C SER A 22 -8.05 29.41 -0.96
N ALA A 23 -8.02 29.68 0.34
CA ALA A 23 -7.40 30.87 0.88
C ALA A 23 -5.93 30.88 0.41
N GLU A 24 -5.60 31.78 -0.52
CA GLU A 24 -4.22 32.08 -0.84
C GLU A 24 -3.57 32.62 0.43
N THR A 25 -2.74 31.79 1.06
CA THR A 25 -1.77 32.23 2.05
C THR A 25 -0.88 33.27 1.38
N LEU A 26 -0.84 34.48 1.95
CA LEU A 26 0.00 35.56 1.46
C LEU A 26 1.46 35.07 1.34
N PRO A 27 2.24 35.49 0.32
CA PRO A 27 3.54 34.90 -0.03
C PRO A 27 4.68 35.10 0.99
N GLY A 28 4.39 35.50 2.24
CA GLY A 28 5.37 35.89 3.25
C GLY A 28 5.36 35.08 4.56
N ASP A 29 4.33 34.26 4.83
CA ASP A 29 4.16 33.60 6.14
C ASP A 29 4.32 32.07 6.12
N ALA A 30 4.61 31.47 4.96
CA ALA A 30 4.90 30.05 4.89
C ALA A 30 6.29 29.78 5.45
N ALA A 31 6.38 28.97 6.50
CA ALA A 31 7.65 28.43 6.96
C ALA A 31 8.40 27.80 5.76
N PRO A 32 9.73 27.97 5.67
CA PRO A 32 10.49 27.40 4.57
C PRO A 32 10.25 25.90 4.49
N ALA A 33 10.11 25.38 3.26
CA ALA A 33 9.92 23.95 3.05
C ALA A 33 11.08 23.17 3.71
N PRO A 34 10.78 22.03 4.37
CA PRO A 34 11.79 21.29 5.14
C PRO A 34 12.88 20.67 4.27
N VAL A 35 12.61 20.51 2.97
CA VAL A 35 13.54 19.98 1.97
C VAL A 35 13.74 21.04 0.89
N ALA A 36 15.00 21.29 0.53
CA ALA A 36 15.35 22.30 -0.47
C ALA A 36 14.93 21.85 -1.89
N GLU A 37 14.47 22.78 -2.73
CA GLU A 37 14.07 22.52 -4.12
C GLU A 37 15.17 21.81 -4.93
N GLN A 38 16.44 22.17 -4.67
CA GLN A 38 17.58 21.58 -5.35
C GLN A 38 17.73 20.07 -5.06
N THR A 39 17.33 19.62 -3.87
CA THR A 39 17.34 18.20 -3.50
C THR A 39 16.31 17.42 -4.33
N TRP A 40 15.14 18.00 -4.59
CA TRP A 40 14.14 17.41 -5.49
C TRP A 40 14.65 17.36 -6.93
N ARG A 41 15.24 18.45 -7.44
CA ARG A 41 15.86 18.47 -8.79
C ARG A 41 16.93 17.40 -8.95
N TYR A 42 17.74 17.15 -7.92
CA TYR A 42 18.72 16.06 -7.94
C TYR A 42 18.02 14.70 -8.06
N LEU A 43 16.97 14.44 -7.25
CA LEU A 43 16.24 13.17 -7.33
C LEU A 43 15.54 12.98 -8.68
N ASP A 44 14.90 14.02 -9.23
CA ASP A 44 14.25 14.00 -10.54
C ASP A 44 15.23 13.71 -11.68
N ALA A 45 16.47 14.20 -11.57
CA ALA A 45 17.52 13.99 -12.56
C ALA A 45 18.13 12.58 -12.55
N ASN A 46 17.77 11.74 -11.57
CA ASN A 46 18.35 10.41 -11.37
C ASN A 46 17.27 9.31 -11.39
N PRO A 47 17.62 8.04 -11.65
CA PRO A 47 16.70 6.91 -11.52
C PRO A 47 16.13 6.81 -10.10
N PRO A 48 14.86 6.40 -9.93
CA PRO A 48 14.25 6.32 -8.62
C PRO A 48 14.92 5.24 -7.78
N GLY A 49 15.24 5.59 -6.53
CA GLY A 49 15.82 4.68 -5.56
C GLY A 49 14.77 3.80 -4.88
N GLU A 50 15.23 3.11 -3.85
CA GLU A 50 14.43 2.17 -3.08
C GLU A 50 13.26 2.85 -2.35
N ASN A 51 13.50 4.08 -1.88
CA ASN A 51 12.62 4.84 -1.01
C ASN A 51 11.97 6.02 -1.75
N SER A 52 12.09 6.10 -3.07
CA SER A 52 11.59 7.24 -3.86
C SER A 52 10.11 7.53 -3.59
N ILE A 53 9.25 6.51 -3.64
CA ILE A 53 7.81 6.70 -3.40
C ILE A 53 7.56 7.28 -2.00
N LEU A 54 8.22 6.73 -0.98
CA LEU A 54 8.12 7.19 0.40
C LEU A 54 8.63 8.63 0.56
N ALA A 55 9.80 8.94 -0.01
CA ALA A 55 10.43 10.25 0.09
C ALA A 55 9.57 11.34 -0.56
N TYR A 56 9.06 11.12 -1.78
CA TYR A 56 8.20 12.09 -2.47
C TYR A 56 6.86 12.27 -1.74
N SER A 57 6.25 11.18 -1.29
CA SER A 57 5.02 11.22 -0.50
C SER A 57 5.17 12.06 0.77
N LEU A 58 6.26 11.87 1.53
CA LEU A 58 6.54 12.65 2.74
C LEU A 58 6.88 14.11 2.46
N GLY A 59 7.55 14.38 1.33
CA GLY A 59 7.89 15.73 0.90
C GLY A 59 6.71 16.53 0.30
N GLY A 60 5.51 15.95 0.26
CA GLY A 60 4.34 16.53 -0.40
C GLY A 60 4.55 16.74 -1.90
N GLN A 61 5.47 16.00 -2.51
CA GLN A 61 5.73 16.04 -3.95
C GLN A 61 4.85 15.02 -4.68
N ALA A 62 4.57 15.29 -5.95
CA ALA A 62 3.93 14.29 -6.80
C ALA A 62 4.82 13.05 -6.89
N VAL A 63 4.29 11.89 -6.49
CA VAL A 63 5.04 10.63 -6.55
C VAL A 63 5.37 10.31 -8.00
N ARG A 64 6.64 9.97 -8.26
CA ARG A 64 7.13 9.72 -9.63
C ARG A 64 6.44 8.53 -10.28
N GLU A 65 5.96 8.74 -11.52
CA GLU A 65 5.26 7.72 -12.30
C GLU A 65 6.16 6.52 -12.64
N ASP A 66 7.44 6.74 -12.91
CA ASP A 66 8.40 5.66 -13.20
C ASP A 66 8.66 4.75 -11.99
N ALA A 67 8.69 5.32 -10.78
CA ALA A 67 8.78 4.57 -9.53
C ALA A 67 7.51 3.73 -9.27
N VAL A 68 6.33 4.30 -9.49
CA VAL A 68 5.03 3.59 -9.34
C VAL A 68 4.89 2.49 -10.39
N THR A 69 5.32 2.74 -11.63
CA THR A 69 5.31 1.75 -12.71
C THR A 69 6.22 0.56 -12.38
N LYS A 70 7.42 0.84 -11.86
CA LYS A 70 8.35 -0.20 -11.40
C LYS A 70 7.75 -1.02 -10.27
N LEU A 71 7.21 -0.37 -9.22
CA LEU A 71 6.52 -1.04 -8.11
C LEU A 71 5.41 -1.96 -8.62
N SER A 72 4.55 -1.46 -9.50
CA SER A 72 3.42 -2.23 -10.05
C SER A 72 3.88 -3.40 -10.93
N GLY A 73 5.03 -3.27 -11.59
CA GLY A 73 5.68 -4.38 -12.30
C GLY A 73 6.20 -5.45 -11.37
N ASP A 74 6.93 -5.06 -10.33
CA ASP A 74 7.51 -5.96 -9.33
C ASP A 74 6.39 -6.72 -8.58
N LEU A 75 5.32 -6.01 -8.17
CA LEU A 75 4.18 -6.62 -7.48
C LEU A 75 3.41 -7.62 -8.34
N ARG A 76 3.23 -7.35 -9.63
CA ARG A 76 2.63 -8.34 -10.54
C ARG A 76 3.44 -9.64 -10.61
N GLY A 77 4.77 -9.51 -10.60
CA GLY A 77 5.67 -10.65 -10.49
C GLY A 77 5.46 -11.42 -9.18
N SER A 78 5.39 -10.70 -8.05
CA SER A 78 5.18 -11.32 -6.74
C SER A 78 3.78 -11.92 -6.53
N VAL A 79 2.73 -11.34 -7.14
CA VAL A 79 1.39 -11.97 -7.11
C VAL A 79 1.42 -13.32 -7.84
N ALA A 80 2.16 -13.42 -8.96
CA ALA A 80 2.27 -14.65 -9.72
C ALA A 80 3.07 -15.76 -9.00
N ASP A 81 4.01 -15.40 -8.12
CA ASP A 81 4.82 -16.36 -7.35
C ASP A 81 4.30 -16.61 -5.92
N GLY A 82 3.16 -16.00 -5.55
CA GLY A 82 2.56 -16.15 -4.23
C GLY A 82 3.27 -15.36 -3.12
N PHE A 83 3.98 -14.29 -3.47
CA PHE A 83 4.82 -13.49 -2.58
C PHE A 83 5.90 -14.32 -1.91
N SER A 84 6.66 -15.09 -2.70
CA SER A 84 7.78 -15.90 -2.19
C SER A 84 8.83 -15.09 -1.39
N SER A 85 8.89 -13.77 -1.64
CA SER A 85 9.64 -12.79 -0.85
C SER A 85 8.69 -11.95 0.02
N PRO A 86 8.71 -12.11 1.36
CA PRO A 86 7.95 -11.26 2.27
C PRO A 86 8.29 -9.77 2.10
N ARG A 87 9.56 -9.46 1.82
CA ARG A 87 10.03 -8.09 1.60
C ARG A 87 9.29 -7.41 0.46
N ALA A 88 9.03 -8.11 -0.64
CA ALA A 88 8.29 -7.56 -1.78
C ALA A 88 6.85 -7.22 -1.40
N LEU A 89 6.21 -8.07 -0.59
CA LEU A 89 4.87 -7.85 -0.06
C LEU A 89 4.80 -6.62 0.85
N GLU A 90 5.68 -6.56 1.85
CA GLU A 90 5.71 -5.49 2.86
C GLU A 90 5.99 -4.13 2.21
N ARG A 91 6.98 -4.08 1.31
CA ARG A 91 7.32 -2.85 0.57
C ARG A 91 6.27 -2.50 -0.46
N GLY A 92 5.60 -3.50 -1.02
CA GLY A 92 4.41 -3.37 -1.85
C GLY A 92 3.33 -2.54 -1.17
N ILE A 93 2.93 -2.98 0.03
CA ILE A 93 1.91 -2.31 0.83
C ILE A 93 2.30 -0.85 1.11
N ILE A 94 3.54 -0.62 1.58
CA ILE A 94 4.02 0.74 1.85
C ILE A 94 3.99 1.59 0.58
N GLY A 95 4.48 1.07 -0.54
CA GLY A 95 4.55 1.79 -1.81
C GLY A 95 3.17 2.10 -2.40
N LEU A 96 2.22 1.17 -2.32
CA LEU A 96 0.85 1.39 -2.78
C LEU A 96 0.18 2.49 -1.97
N VAL A 97 0.19 2.39 -0.64
CA VAL A 97 -0.37 3.42 0.25
C VAL A 97 0.28 4.78 -0.02
N LYS A 98 1.61 4.84 -0.09
CA LYS A 98 2.34 6.10 -0.30
C LYS A 98 2.15 6.70 -1.70
N SER A 99 1.72 5.89 -2.66
CA SER A 99 1.31 6.35 -4.00
C SER A 99 -0.20 6.62 -4.12
N GLY A 100 -0.96 6.53 -3.01
CA GLY A 100 -2.41 6.78 -3.00
C GLY A 100 -3.24 5.61 -3.53
N GLN A 101 -2.68 4.40 -3.58
CA GLN A 101 -3.36 3.17 -4.01
C GLN A 101 -3.74 2.32 -2.80
N ASP A 102 -4.85 1.60 -2.93
CA ASP A 102 -5.34 0.69 -1.89
C ASP A 102 -4.61 -0.67 -1.96
N PRO A 103 -3.83 -1.06 -0.94
CA PRO A 103 -3.14 -2.35 -0.90
C PRO A 103 -4.10 -3.54 -0.73
N ALA A 104 -5.35 -3.33 -0.31
CA ALA A 104 -6.33 -4.41 -0.15
C ALA A 104 -7.02 -4.81 -1.47
N SER A 105 -6.76 -4.07 -2.57
CA SER A 105 -7.42 -4.31 -3.86
C SER A 105 -6.48 -4.29 -5.06
N PHE A 106 -5.16 -4.34 -4.85
CA PHE A 106 -4.17 -4.35 -5.92
C PHE A 106 -4.39 -5.55 -6.86
N GLU A 107 -4.82 -5.27 -8.08
CA GLU A 107 -5.16 -6.28 -9.11
C GLU A 107 -6.07 -7.41 -8.61
N LYS A 108 -7.00 -7.09 -7.68
CA LYS A 108 -7.92 -8.04 -7.01
C LYS A 108 -7.24 -8.96 -5.99
N THR A 109 -6.03 -8.64 -5.58
CA THR A 109 -5.32 -9.30 -4.48
C THR A 109 -5.28 -8.37 -3.29
N ASP A 110 -5.64 -8.90 -2.12
CA ASP A 110 -5.50 -8.19 -0.85
C ASP A 110 -4.12 -8.50 -0.25
N LEU A 111 -3.19 -7.55 -0.39
CA LEU A 111 -1.83 -7.70 0.09
C LEU A 111 -1.76 -7.66 1.62
N VAL A 112 -2.68 -6.95 2.27
CA VAL A 112 -2.72 -6.87 3.74
C VAL A 112 -3.13 -8.22 4.32
N SER A 113 -4.16 -8.85 3.73
CA SER A 113 -4.54 -10.22 4.06
C SER A 113 -3.42 -11.22 3.74
N ALA A 114 -2.73 -11.06 2.61
CA ALA A 114 -1.57 -11.90 2.30
C ALA A 114 -0.48 -11.79 3.38
N LEU A 115 -0.23 -10.58 3.91
CA LEU A 115 0.76 -10.38 4.97
C LEU A 115 0.35 -11.06 6.28
N TYR A 116 -0.92 -10.99 6.66
CA TYR A 116 -1.45 -11.66 7.86
C TYR A 116 -1.27 -13.19 7.83
N SER A 117 -1.37 -13.79 6.64
CA SER A 117 -1.37 -15.24 6.43
C SER A 117 -0.05 -15.80 5.90
N HIS A 118 0.93 -14.95 5.58
CA HIS A 118 2.20 -15.37 5.01
C HIS A 118 2.93 -16.36 5.93
N GLU A 119 3.46 -17.46 5.39
CA GLU A 119 4.02 -18.56 6.18
C GLU A 119 5.23 -18.17 7.04
N ASN A 120 6.12 -17.32 6.50
CA ASN A 120 7.31 -16.89 7.23
C ASN A 120 7.79 -15.49 6.82
N ILE A 121 7.26 -14.45 7.45
CA ILE A 121 7.73 -13.06 7.22
C ILE A 121 9.11 -12.78 7.85
N TYR A 122 9.64 -13.71 8.65
CA TYR A 122 10.93 -13.57 9.33
C TYR A 122 12.08 -14.27 8.59
N GLN A 123 11.85 -14.74 7.35
CA GLN A 123 12.87 -15.45 6.56
C GLN A 123 14.16 -14.65 6.40
N GLU A 124 14.07 -13.32 6.34
CA GLU A 124 15.21 -12.42 6.21
C GLU A 124 15.70 -11.87 7.56
N GLY A 125 15.23 -12.45 8.66
CA GLY A 125 15.53 -12.02 10.02
C GLY A 125 14.68 -10.84 10.47
N LEU A 126 15.26 -9.98 11.32
CA LEU A 126 14.54 -8.88 11.95
C LEU A 126 14.08 -7.84 10.91
N ASP A 127 14.80 -7.70 9.80
CA ASP A 127 14.45 -6.75 8.73
C ASP A 127 13.04 -6.95 8.17
N GLY A 128 12.60 -8.21 8.01
CA GLY A 128 11.23 -8.53 7.58
C GLY A 128 10.19 -8.08 8.61
N ALA A 129 10.41 -8.41 9.89
CA ALA A 129 9.52 -7.96 10.97
C ALA A 129 9.38 -6.43 11.03
N LEU A 130 10.49 -5.71 10.87
CA LEU A 130 10.49 -4.24 10.85
C LEU A 130 9.68 -3.69 9.67
N LEU A 131 9.83 -4.29 8.47
CA LEU A 131 9.07 -3.90 7.29
C LEU A 131 7.59 -4.28 7.40
N ALA A 132 7.25 -5.44 7.95
CA ALA A 132 5.87 -5.84 8.22
C ALA A 132 5.15 -4.85 9.15
N LEU A 133 5.79 -4.44 10.25
CA LEU A 133 5.18 -3.45 11.16
C LEU A 133 5.05 -2.08 10.49
N ALA A 134 6.03 -1.68 9.67
CA ALA A 134 5.91 -0.46 8.85
C ALA A 134 4.75 -0.56 7.83
N ALA A 135 4.55 -1.73 7.21
CA ALA A 135 3.46 -1.98 6.28
C ALA A 135 2.09 -1.90 6.96
N TYR A 136 1.95 -2.44 8.18
CA TYR A 136 0.73 -2.28 8.98
C TYR A 136 0.48 -0.83 9.36
N SER A 137 1.53 -0.10 9.76
CA SER A 137 1.43 1.34 10.04
C SER A 137 0.99 2.14 8.81
N ALA A 138 1.37 1.71 7.61
CA ALA A 138 0.97 2.34 6.36
C ALA A 138 -0.47 2.02 6.00
N ALA A 139 -0.85 0.74 6.04
CA ALA A 139 -2.19 0.33 5.66
C ALA A 139 -3.29 0.87 6.58
N ASP A 140 -2.96 1.23 7.84
CA ASP A 140 -3.93 1.63 8.89
C ASP A 140 -5.13 0.67 8.98
N ALA A 141 -4.89 -0.60 8.63
CA ALA A 141 -5.92 -1.62 8.44
C ALA A 141 -6.19 -2.36 9.74
N GLN A 142 -7.46 -2.68 9.98
CA GLN A 142 -7.86 -3.48 11.13
C GLN A 142 -7.39 -4.92 10.95
N SER A 143 -6.46 -5.36 11.80
CA SER A 143 -5.97 -6.73 11.80
C SER A 143 -6.83 -7.64 12.68
N PRO A 144 -7.16 -8.86 12.23
CA PRO A 144 -7.63 -9.90 13.12
C PRO A 144 -6.57 -10.23 14.16
N VAL A 145 -6.91 -10.14 15.45
CA VAL A 145 -5.96 -10.40 16.56
C VAL A 145 -5.38 -11.83 16.50
N SER A 146 -6.13 -12.78 15.94
CA SER A 146 -5.73 -14.17 15.77
C SER A 146 -4.90 -14.45 14.51
N ALA A 147 -4.58 -13.43 13.70
CA ALA A 147 -3.73 -13.60 12.53
C ALA A 147 -2.33 -14.08 12.94
N HIS A 148 -1.75 -14.99 12.14
CA HIS A 148 -0.42 -15.54 12.39
C HIS A 148 0.64 -14.43 12.53
N ASN A 149 0.57 -13.45 11.62
CA ASN A 149 1.46 -12.29 11.61
C ASN A 149 0.77 -11.02 12.12
N SER A 150 -0.10 -11.11 13.13
CA SER A 150 -0.78 -9.90 13.66
C SER A 150 0.24 -8.83 14.10
N PRO A 151 -0.13 -7.53 14.09
CA PRO A 151 0.76 -6.45 14.53
C PRO A 151 1.36 -6.70 15.92
N THR A 152 0.57 -7.26 16.85
CA THR A 152 1.05 -7.64 18.19
C THR A 152 2.12 -8.73 18.14
N ALA A 153 1.91 -9.79 17.34
CA ALA A 153 2.90 -10.85 17.18
C ALA A 153 4.22 -10.33 16.59
N VAL A 154 4.13 -9.41 15.61
CA VAL A 154 5.31 -8.76 15.02
C VAL A 154 6.01 -7.85 16.04
N ILE A 155 5.28 -7.07 16.84
CA ILE A 155 5.84 -6.26 17.92
C ILE A 155 6.58 -7.14 18.94
N ASP A 156 5.97 -8.24 19.36
CA ASP A 156 6.57 -9.17 20.32
C ASP A 156 7.86 -9.79 19.77
N TYR A 157 7.85 -10.19 18.49
CA TYR A 157 9.04 -10.68 17.81
C TYR A 157 10.15 -9.61 17.77
N ILE A 158 9.84 -8.38 17.36
CA ILE A 158 10.82 -7.29 17.33
C ILE A 158 11.39 -7.07 18.73
N VAL A 159 10.56 -6.88 19.76
CA VAL A 159 11.03 -6.60 21.13
C VAL A 159 11.87 -7.76 21.67
N SER A 160 11.46 -9.01 21.44
CA SER A 160 12.22 -10.20 21.87
C SER A 160 13.58 -10.34 21.17
N SER A 161 13.73 -9.72 19.99
CA SER A 161 14.99 -9.69 19.23
C SER A 161 15.98 -8.63 19.74
N GLN A 162 15.61 -7.83 20.74
CA GLN A 162 16.52 -6.84 21.33
C GLN A 162 17.69 -7.52 22.04
N LEU A 163 18.91 -7.12 21.70
CA LEU A 163 20.11 -7.69 22.30
C LEU A 163 20.34 -7.13 23.71
N ARG A 164 21.15 -7.83 24.51
CA ARG A 164 21.49 -7.40 25.89
C ARG A 164 22.04 -5.98 25.94
N ALA A 165 22.80 -5.58 24.92
CA ALA A 165 23.36 -4.23 24.77
C ALA A 165 22.30 -3.13 24.62
N GLY A 166 21.07 -3.47 24.26
CA GLY A 166 19.94 -2.54 24.08
C GLY A 166 19.64 -2.21 22.62
N GLY A 167 20.57 -2.45 21.70
CA GLY A 167 20.32 -2.32 20.26
C GLY A 167 19.75 -3.58 19.61
N PHE A 168 19.53 -3.49 18.30
CA PHE A 168 19.03 -4.56 17.43
C PHE A 168 20.04 -4.83 16.31
N GLY A 169 20.26 -6.11 15.99
CA GLY A 169 21.06 -6.53 14.84
C GLY A 169 20.16 -6.96 13.68
N SER A 170 20.66 -6.85 12.44
CA SER A 170 19.87 -7.16 11.23
C SER A 170 19.36 -8.60 11.15
N ALA A 171 20.06 -9.55 11.79
CA ALA A 171 19.69 -10.96 11.85
C ALA A 171 20.16 -11.61 13.15
N ALA A 172 19.63 -12.80 13.45
CA ALA A 172 20.03 -13.59 14.61
C ALA A 172 21.56 -13.81 14.65
N GLY A 173 22.16 -13.60 15.83
CA GLY A 173 23.60 -13.75 16.05
C GLY A 173 24.47 -12.62 15.52
N ARG A 174 23.89 -11.55 14.96
CA ARG A 174 24.61 -10.33 14.57
C ARG A 174 24.65 -9.34 15.72
N ASP A 175 25.74 -8.60 15.82
CA ASP A 175 25.85 -7.47 16.74
C ASP A 175 24.84 -6.36 16.40
N PRO A 176 24.45 -5.53 17.38
CA PRO A 176 23.53 -4.46 17.11
C PRO A 176 24.17 -3.40 16.21
N ASP A 177 23.40 -2.91 15.24
CA ASP A 177 23.81 -1.86 14.32
C ASP A 177 22.86 -0.65 14.39
N VAL A 178 23.38 0.52 14.00
CA VAL A 178 22.70 1.80 14.14
C VAL A 178 21.38 1.83 13.35
N ARG A 179 21.43 1.36 12.10
CA ARG A 179 20.32 1.51 11.16
C ARG A 179 19.16 0.60 11.55
N THR A 180 19.45 -0.66 11.87
CA THR A 180 18.43 -1.62 12.34
C THR A 180 17.83 -1.15 13.65
N THR A 181 18.67 -0.66 14.59
CA THR A 181 18.18 -0.14 15.87
C THR A 181 17.28 1.08 15.70
N ALA A 182 17.65 2.02 14.83
CA ALA A 182 16.84 3.21 14.55
C ALA A 182 15.51 2.85 13.85
N ARG A 183 15.53 1.90 12.90
CA ARG A 183 14.30 1.39 12.27
C ARG A 183 13.37 0.73 13.28
N ALA A 184 13.90 -0.09 14.19
CA ALA A 184 13.13 -0.69 15.29
C ALA A 184 12.46 0.37 16.17
N VAL A 185 13.20 1.41 16.56
CA VAL A 185 12.63 2.53 17.32
C VAL A 185 11.51 3.24 16.52
N THR A 186 11.72 3.46 15.22
CA THR A 186 10.75 4.15 14.35
C THR A 186 9.42 3.40 14.29
N VAL A 187 9.45 2.08 14.03
CA VAL A 187 8.22 1.29 13.88
C VAL A 187 7.53 0.98 15.21
N LEU A 188 8.28 0.91 16.31
CA LEU A 188 7.72 0.69 17.65
C LEU A 188 7.18 1.96 18.31
N ALA A 189 7.46 3.14 17.74
CA ALA A 189 7.15 4.42 18.38
C ALA A 189 5.66 4.61 18.68
N ALA A 190 4.78 4.12 17.81
CA ALA A 190 3.33 4.20 17.97
C ALA A 190 2.79 3.33 19.12
N SER A 191 3.53 2.28 19.51
CA SER A 191 3.12 1.31 20.54
C SER A 191 3.82 1.53 21.88
N ARG A 192 4.36 2.74 22.12
CA ARG A 192 5.09 3.10 23.35
C ARG A 192 4.19 3.30 24.57
N ASP A 193 2.88 3.28 24.40
CA ASP A 193 1.90 3.16 25.49
C ASP A 193 1.97 1.77 26.16
N ILE A 194 2.43 0.74 25.43
CA ILE A 194 2.68 -0.60 25.95
C ILE A 194 3.99 -0.61 26.76
N PRO A 195 3.99 -0.97 28.07
CA PRO A 195 5.16 -0.81 28.94
C PRO A 195 6.43 -1.54 28.49
N TYR A 196 6.32 -2.77 28.00
CA TYR A 196 7.49 -3.55 27.56
C TYR A 196 8.08 -3.00 26.25
N VAL A 197 7.23 -2.49 25.34
CA VAL A 197 7.65 -1.80 24.12
C VAL A 197 8.38 -0.51 24.46
N ASN A 198 7.82 0.31 25.36
CA ASN A 198 8.47 1.54 25.80
C ASN A 198 9.84 1.28 26.44
N THR A 199 9.95 0.20 27.23
CA THR A 199 11.22 -0.23 27.82
C THR A 199 12.24 -0.58 26.73
N ALA A 200 11.83 -1.35 25.72
CA ALA A 200 12.69 -1.69 24.59
C ALA A 200 13.13 -0.44 23.80
N VAL A 201 12.20 0.46 23.47
CA VAL A 201 12.49 1.72 22.77
C VAL A 201 13.50 2.58 23.57
N ASN A 202 13.31 2.73 24.88
CA ASN A 202 14.22 3.51 25.71
C ASN A 202 15.63 2.90 25.77
N ARG A 203 15.74 1.57 25.82
CA ARG A 203 17.03 0.87 25.76
C ARG A 203 17.73 1.07 24.42
N ALA A 204 16.98 1.02 23.31
CA ALA A 204 17.49 1.26 21.97
C ALA A 204 17.97 2.71 21.78
N LEU A 205 17.18 3.69 22.22
CA LEU A 205 17.57 5.11 22.22
C LEU A 205 18.83 5.35 23.06
N SER A 206 18.91 4.72 24.24
CA SER A 206 20.09 4.83 25.10
C SER A 206 21.33 4.19 24.43
N TRP A 207 21.17 3.06 23.76
CA TRP A 207 22.25 2.45 22.99
C TRP A 207 22.69 3.34 21.83
N LEU A 208 21.75 3.88 21.03
CA LEU A 208 22.03 4.81 19.93
C LEU A 208 22.80 6.05 20.40
N SER A 209 22.41 6.64 21.53
CA SER A 209 23.12 7.79 22.11
C SER A 209 24.62 7.53 22.38
N THR A 210 25.00 6.28 22.67
CA THR A 210 26.42 5.88 22.85
C THR A 210 27.17 5.64 21.54
N ARG A 211 26.47 5.58 20.40
CA ARG A 211 27.04 5.30 19.07
C ARG A 211 27.26 6.55 18.23
N GLN A 212 26.72 7.69 18.65
CA GLN A 212 26.93 8.97 17.97
C GLN A 212 28.38 9.44 18.15
N ASP A 213 29.03 9.81 17.05
CA ASP A 213 30.42 10.27 17.04
C ASP A 213 30.55 11.74 17.46
N GLU A 214 31.78 12.20 17.69
CA GLU A 214 32.08 13.58 18.15
C GLU A 214 31.59 14.67 17.17
N ASP A 215 31.50 14.35 15.88
CA ASP A 215 30.99 15.25 14.85
C ASP A 215 29.46 15.31 14.79
N GLY A 216 28.76 14.52 15.62
CA GLY A 216 27.31 14.40 15.69
C GLY A 216 26.72 13.36 14.74
N ALA A 217 27.51 12.79 13.83
CA ALA A 217 27.05 11.78 12.88
C ALA A 217 27.10 10.37 13.48
N PHE A 218 26.51 9.42 12.75
CA PHE A 218 26.62 8.01 13.05
C PHE A 218 27.54 7.31 12.04
N LEU A 219 28.34 6.37 12.54
CA LEU A 219 29.34 5.70 11.73
C LEU A 219 28.82 4.38 11.15
N ARG A 220 29.24 4.09 9.92
CA ARG A 220 29.20 2.74 9.34
C ARG A 220 30.61 2.38 8.88
N ASN A 221 31.11 1.22 9.31
CA ASN A 221 32.49 0.77 9.03
C ASN A 221 33.56 1.83 9.38
N GLY A 222 33.36 2.55 10.49
CA GLY A 222 34.29 3.57 10.99
C GLY A 222 34.29 4.90 10.23
N ARG A 223 33.30 5.16 9.38
CA ARG A 223 33.15 6.43 8.65
C ARG A 223 31.76 7.03 8.88
N PRO A 224 31.62 8.36 8.96
CA PRO A 224 30.31 9.01 9.00
C PRO A 224 29.43 8.58 7.83
N ASP A 225 28.19 8.19 8.11
CA ASP A 225 27.25 7.60 7.16
C ASP A 225 25.92 8.36 7.17
N CYS A 226 25.53 8.89 6.01
CA CYS A 226 24.33 9.72 5.85
C CYS A 226 23.06 8.96 6.23
N GLU A 227 22.88 7.76 5.68
CA GLU A 227 21.70 6.93 5.91
C GLU A 227 21.54 6.54 7.39
N SER A 228 22.64 6.23 8.08
CA SER A 228 22.61 5.91 9.52
C SER A 228 22.23 7.14 10.35
N THR A 229 22.80 8.31 10.03
CA THR A 229 22.47 9.58 10.70
C THR A 229 21.01 9.97 10.47
N ALA A 230 20.54 9.86 9.22
CA ALA A 230 19.15 10.10 8.82
C ALA A 230 18.17 9.14 9.52
N ALA A 231 18.51 7.86 9.63
CA ALA A 231 17.68 6.87 10.32
C ALA A 231 17.52 7.22 11.81
N VAL A 232 18.58 7.65 12.49
CA VAL A 232 18.50 8.06 13.90
C VAL A 232 17.69 9.34 14.07
N LEU A 233 17.88 10.34 13.19
CA LEU A 233 17.03 11.54 13.19
C LEU A 233 15.55 11.18 13.04
N THR A 234 15.23 10.31 12.07
CA THR A 234 13.87 9.79 11.86
C THR A 234 13.32 9.14 13.13
N ALA A 235 14.09 8.26 13.78
CA ALA A 235 13.68 7.53 14.98
C ALA A 235 13.41 8.45 16.18
N VAL A 236 14.32 9.40 16.43
CA VAL A 236 14.23 10.38 17.53
C VAL A 236 13.01 11.27 17.35
N ARG A 237 12.80 11.79 16.13
CA ARG A 237 11.68 12.68 15.82
C ARG A 237 10.34 11.96 15.85
N THR A 238 10.27 10.73 15.34
CA THR A 238 9.07 9.87 15.46
C THR A 238 8.70 9.60 16.93
N CYS A 239 9.69 9.55 17.83
CA CYS A 239 9.46 9.42 19.27
C CYS A 239 9.03 10.73 19.98
N GLY A 240 8.87 11.83 19.25
CA GLY A 240 8.56 13.15 19.80
C GLY A 240 9.73 13.79 20.57
N ILE A 241 10.96 13.32 20.36
CA ILE A 241 12.15 13.86 21.03
C ILE A 241 12.67 15.05 20.22
N GLY A 242 12.97 16.17 20.88
CA GLY A 242 13.48 17.39 20.24
C GLY A 242 14.93 17.28 19.77
N LEU A 243 15.32 18.09 18.76
CA LEU A 243 16.69 18.13 18.23
C LEU A 243 17.75 18.46 19.28
N GLY A 244 17.41 19.31 20.25
CA GLY A 244 18.30 19.69 21.36
C GLY A 244 18.38 18.69 22.51
N ASP A 245 17.88 17.46 22.36
CA ASP A 245 18.04 16.42 23.39
C ASP A 245 19.53 16.11 23.57
N ALA A 246 20.03 16.25 24.80
CA ALA A 246 21.45 16.09 25.12
C ALA A 246 21.99 14.68 24.80
N ARG A 247 21.13 13.66 24.68
CA ARG A 247 21.52 12.32 24.26
C ARG A 247 21.98 12.28 22.79
N PHE A 248 21.50 13.20 21.97
CA PHE A 248 21.71 13.24 20.52
C PHE A 248 22.39 14.53 20.03
N THR A 249 22.97 15.30 20.95
CA THR A 249 23.76 16.50 20.65
C THR A 249 25.21 16.27 21.10
N LYS A 250 26.18 16.39 20.20
CA LYS A 250 27.62 16.25 20.50
C LYS A 250 28.36 17.50 20.07
N ASN A 251 29.20 18.06 20.96
CA ASN A 251 29.98 19.27 20.68
C ASN A 251 29.14 20.45 20.14
N GLY A 252 27.89 20.58 20.61
CA GLY A 252 26.96 21.62 20.17
C GLY A 252 26.34 21.39 18.79
N ARG A 253 26.56 20.22 18.17
CA ARG A 253 25.95 19.81 16.90
C ARG A 253 24.85 18.80 17.15
N ASP A 254 23.67 19.06 16.63
CA ASP A 254 22.56 18.11 16.67
C ASP A 254 22.56 17.19 15.43
N LEU A 255 21.55 16.32 15.33
CA LEU A 255 21.42 15.39 14.21
C LEU A 255 21.12 16.08 12.87
N HIS A 256 20.45 17.23 12.89
CA HIS A 256 20.20 18.00 11.69
C HIS A 256 21.51 18.61 11.17
N ASP A 257 22.32 19.22 12.04
CA ASP A 257 23.65 19.74 11.70
C ASP A 257 24.59 18.65 11.15
N ALA A 258 24.55 17.46 11.76
CA ALA A 258 25.31 16.31 11.28
C ALA A 258 24.86 15.88 9.89
N LEU A 259 23.54 15.81 9.65
CA LEU A 259 22.97 15.44 8.35
C LEU A 259 23.35 16.45 7.24
N GLN A 260 23.41 17.74 7.56
CA GLN A 260 23.82 18.76 6.57
C GLN A 260 25.27 18.61 6.10
N SER A 261 26.15 17.94 6.86
CA SER A 261 27.54 17.69 6.44
C SER A 261 27.67 16.76 5.22
N PHE A 262 26.63 15.99 4.91
CA PHE A 262 26.58 15.07 3.77
C PHE A 262 26.06 15.75 2.49
N ARG A 263 25.41 16.92 2.60
CA ARG A 263 24.82 17.63 1.47
C ARG A 263 25.89 18.18 0.53
N GLN A 264 25.67 18.02 -0.77
CA GLN A 264 26.56 18.49 -1.83
C GLN A 264 26.00 19.72 -2.54
N GLN A 265 26.84 20.35 -3.38
CA GLN A 265 26.50 21.56 -4.12
C GLN A 265 25.37 21.36 -5.14
N ASP A 266 25.13 20.13 -5.60
CA ASP A 266 24.04 19.78 -6.51
C ASP A 266 22.69 19.57 -5.80
N GLY A 267 22.66 19.70 -4.47
CA GLY A 267 21.48 19.51 -3.63
C GLY A 267 21.26 18.07 -3.15
N GLY A 268 21.97 17.10 -3.72
CA GLY A 268 21.97 15.72 -3.26
C GLY A 268 22.79 15.51 -1.99
N TYR A 269 22.70 14.32 -1.42
CA TYR A 269 23.45 13.91 -0.24
C TYR A 269 24.38 12.75 -0.61
N ALA A 270 25.62 12.82 -0.15
CA ALA A 270 26.59 11.75 -0.31
C ALA A 270 26.48 10.72 0.82
N ALA A 271 26.87 9.46 0.57
CA ALA A 271 26.91 8.45 1.63
C ALA A 271 27.88 8.83 2.76
N THR A 272 29.02 9.44 2.42
CA THR A 272 30.02 9.97 3.35
C THR A 272 30.36 11.41 3.02
N PRO A 273 30.75 12.27 3.98
CA PRO A 273 31.06 13.68 3.72
C PRO A 273 32.16 13.84 2.66
N GLY A 274 31.94 14.76 1.72
CA GLY A 274 32.85 15.03 0.59
C GLY A 274 32.82 14.01 -0.56
N GLY A 275 31.96 12.98 -0.48
CA GLY A 275 31.68 12.08 -1.59
C GLY A 275 30.73 12.67 -2.64
N PRO A 276 30.51 11.98 -3.77
CA PRO A 276 29.46 12.35 -4.71
C PRO A 276 28.08 12.09 -4.10
N SER A 277 27.08 12.86 -4.55
CA SER A 277 25.69 12.62 -4.18
C SER A 277 25.22 11.24 -4.63
N GLU A 278 24.42 10.58 -3.80
CA GLU A 278 23.80 9.29 -4.06
C GLU A 278 22.29 9.35 -3.82
N VAL A 279 21.51 8.69 -4.67
CA VAL A 279 20.04 8.66 -4.56
C VAL A 279 19.60 8.10 -3.21
N ALA A 280 20.19 7.00 -2.74
CA ALA A 280 19.81 6.37 -1.47
C ALA A 280 20.06 7.29 -0.25
N ALA A 281 21.22 7.94 -0.20
CA ALA A 281 21.54 8.90 0.86
C ALA A 281 20.62 10.13 0.79
N THR A 282 20.31 10.60 -0.41
CA THR A 282 19.39 11.73 -0.64
C THR A 282 17.97 11.40 -0.20
N GLU A 283 17.44 10.23 -0.57
CA GLU A 283 16.11 9.77 -0.13
C GLU A 283 16.05 9.61 1.39
N ALA A 284 17.11 9.07 2.03
CA ALA A 284 17.18 8.96 3.48
C ALA A 284 17.16 10.34 4.16
N ALA A 285 17.92 11.31 3.64
CA ALA A 285 17.92 12.68 4.14
C ALA A 285 16.54 13.34 4.00
N VAL A 286 15.88 13.18 2.86
CA VAL A 286 14.52 13.67 2.61
C VAL A 286 13.52 13.10 3.61
N ILE A 287 13.55 11.78 3.87
CA ILE A 287 12.70 11.13 4.86
C ILE A 287 12.95 11.73 6.25
N ALA A 288 14.22 11.89 6.63
CA ALA A 288 14.58 12.39 7.94
C ALA A 288 14.16 13.85 8.15
N LEU A 289 14.38 14.72 7.16
CA LEU A 289 13.98 16.14 7.20
C LEU A 289 12.45 16.31 7.20
N SER A 290 11.74 15.51 6.41
CA SER A 290 10.27 15.54 6.39
C SER A 290 9.67 15.01 7.70
N THR A 291 10.29 13.97 8.28
CA THR A 291 9.94 13.44 9.60
C THR A 291 10.25 14.44 10.70
N ASP A 292 11.37 15.16 10.63
CA ASP A 292 11.75 16.19 11.58
C ASP A 292 10.74 17.33 11.64
N ALA A 293 10.32 17.80 10.46
CA ALA A 293 9.36 18.88 10.31
C ALA A 293 7.94 18.50 10.74
N SER A 294 7.50 17.26 10.45
CA SER A 294 6.17 16.80 10.82
C SER A 294 6.09 16.27 12.27
N GLY A 295 7.18 15.70 12.79
CA GLY A 295 7.21 14.94 14.04
C GLY A 295 6.43 13.61 13.98
N LEU A 296 6.03 13.17 12.78
CA LEU A 296 5.20 11.98 12.57
C LEU A 296 6.01 10.83 11.99
N SER A 297 5.63 9.60 12.30
CA SER A 297 6.24 8.41 11.69
C SER A 297 6.22 8.50 10.17
N PRO A 298 7.30 8.13 9.45
CA PRO A 298 7.33 8.15 7.99
C PRO A 298 6.39 7.11 7.37
N TYR A 299 5.88 6.15 8.14
CA TYR A 299 5.07 5.06 7.62
C TYR A 299 3.56 5.29 7.72
N LEU A 300 3.08 6.38 8.32
CA LEU A 300 1.64 6.66 8.37
C LEU A 300 1.06 6.83 6.96
N PRO A 301 -0.23 6.55 6.75
CA PRO A 301 -0.86 6.82 5.46
C PRO A 301 -0.86 8.34 5.17
N PRO A 302 -0.77 8.75 3.88
CA PRO A 302 -0.56 10.15 3.50
C PRO A 302 -1.55 11.16 4.11
N GLU A 303 -2.80 10.74 4.33
CA GLU A 303 -3.89 11.55 4.86
C GLU A 303 -3.65 12.00 6.31
N ARG A 304 -2.69 11.37 7.01
CA ARG A 304 -2.30 11.74 8.38
C ARG A 304 -1.28 12.88 8.43
N TYR A 305 -0.61 13.23 7.32
CA TYR A 305 0.38 14.31 7.32
C TYR A 305 -0.28 15.68 7.12
N PRO A 306 0.21 16.73 7.81
CA PRO A 306 -0.24 18.09 7.58
C PRO A 306 -0.03 18.52 6.12
N GLY A 307 -1.06 19.12 5.51
CA GLY A 307 -0.98 19.65 4.15
C GLY A 307 -1.12 18.61 3.04
N TYR A 308 -1.46 17.36 3.34
CA TYR A 308 -1.79 16.38 2.31
C TYR A 308 -3.02 16.83 1.51
N VAL A 309 -2.89 16.75 0.18
CA VAL A 309 -3.98 16.96 -0.77
C VAL A 309 -4.09 15.67 -1.57
N GLU A 310 -5.26 15.04 -1.50
CA GLU A 310 -5.54 13.82 -2.26
C GLU A 310 -5.34 14.10 -3.76
N PRO A 311 -4.56 13.28 -4.48
CA PRO A 311 -4.39 13.43 -5.92
C PRO A 311 -5.76 13.34 -6.58
N GLN A 312 -6.23 14.44 -7.16
CA GLN A 312 -7.48 14.43 -7.89
C GLN A 312 -7.30 13.51 -9.11
N PRO A 313 -8.15 12.49 -9.32
CA PRO A 313 -8.02 11.62 -10.47
C PRO A 313 -8.04 12.46 -11.74
N ASP A 314 -7.27 12.07 -12.76
CA ASP A 314 -7.37 12.71 -14.07
C ASP A 314 -8.78 12.47 -14.63
N ASN A 315 -9.66 13.43 -14.36
CA ASN A 315 -11.08 13.37 -14.69
C ASN A 315 -11.28 13.14 -16.19
N ALA A 316 -10.32 13.55 -17.04
CA ALA A 316 -10.38 13.30 -18.47
C ALA A 316 -10.21 11.80 -18.78
N TYR A 317 -9.24 11.13 -18.15
CA TYR A 317 -9.01 9.70 -18.38
C TYR A 317 -10.15 8.83 -17.83
N VAL A 318 -10.66 9.13 -16.64
CA VAL A 318 -11.82 8.44 -16.06
C VAL A 318 -13.06 8.63 -16.93
N PHE A 319 -13.30 9.86 -17.39
CA PHE A 319 -14.39 10.17 -18.31
C PHE A 319 -14.23 9.45 -19.66
N LEU A 320 -13.03 9.44 -20.26
CA LEU A 320 -12.77 8.74 -21.52
C LEU A 320 -13.03 7.24 -21.37
N ARG A 321 -12.50 6.61 -20.31
CA ARG A 321 -12.77 5.17 -20.03
C ARG A 321 -14.26 4.88 -19.89
N PHE A 322 -14.98 5.72 -19.14
CA PHE A 322 -16.42 5.59 -18.99
C PHE A 322 -17.15 5.76 -20.33
N LEU A 323 -16.80 6.78 -21.11
CA LEU A 323 -17.37 7.05 -22.42
C LEU A 323 -17.14 5.90 -23.41
N PHE A 324 -15.92 5.37 -23.48
CA PHE A 324 -15.63 4.23 -24.36
C PHE A 324 -16.34 2.96 -23.91
N GLY A 325 -16.40 2.67 -22.61
CA GLY A 325 -17.17 1.54 -22.08
C GLY A 325 -18.66 1.67 -22.38
N PHE A 326 -19.21 2.87 -22.21
CA PHE A 326 -20.61 3.19 -22.52
C PHE A 326 -20.90 3.05 -24.01
N LEU A 327 -20.05 3.59 -24.89
CA LEU A 327 -20.20 3.45 -26.35
C LEU A 327 -20.08 1.99 -26.80
N LEU A 328 -19.20 1.20 -26.19
CA LEU A 328 -19.05 -0.23 -26.48
C LEU A 328 -20.32 -1.01 -26.10
N LEU A 329 -20.93 -0.69 -24.95
CA LEU A 329 -22.22 -1.26 -24.54
C LEU A 329 -23.32 -0.95 -25.57
N PHE A 330 -23.44 0.30 -26.03
CA PHE A 330 -24.39 0.67 -27.08
C PHE A 330 -24.11 -0.04 -28.40
N GLY A 331 -22.84 -0.18 -28.78
CA GLY A 331 -22.43 -0.93 -29.96
C GLY A 331 -22.84 -2.40 -29.90
N LEU A 332 -22.64 -3.06 -28.76
CA LEU A 332 -23.08 -4.44 -28.53
C LEU A 332 -24.61 -4.56 -28.56
N LEU A 333 -25.32 -3.63 -27.92
CA LEU A 333 -26.78 -3.65 -27.87
C LEU A 333 -27.39 -3.42 -29.26
N TYR A 334 -26.79 -2.53 -30.06
CA TYR A 334 -27.16 -2.31 -31.46
C TYR A 334 -26.84 -3.54 -32.33
N LEU A 335 -25.70 -4.20 -32.11
CA LEU A 335 -25.34 -5.44 -32.79
C LEU A 335 -26.36 -6.55 -32.53
N VAL A 336 -26.79 -6.73 -31.27
CA VAL A 336 -27.86 -7.67 -30.89
C VAL A 336 -29.17 -7.32 -31.61
N LEU A 337 -29.51 -6.04 -31.73
CA LEU A 337 -30.71 -5.58 -32.44
C LEU A 337 -30.65 -5.90 -33.96
N ILE A 338 -29.48 -5.74 -34.58
CA ILE A 338 -29.27 -6.13 -35.98
C ILE A 338 -29.35 -7.65 -36.16
N LEU A 339 -28.72 -8.41 -35.26
CA LEU A 339 -28.71 -9.88 -35.29
C LEU A 339 -30.13 -10.44 -35.14
N THR A 340 -30.88 -9.97 -34.15
CA THR A 340 -32.29 -10.35 -33.94
C THR A 340 -33.16 -9.96 -35.15
N GLY A 341 -32.96 -8.79 -35.74
CA GLY A 341 -33.65 -8.38 -36.97
C GLY A 341 -33.30 -9.24 -38.20
N LYS A 342 -32.05 -9.66 -38.35
CA LYS A 342 -31.60 -10.57 -39.44
C LYS A 342 -32.13 -12.00 -39.25
N ILE A 343 -32.16 -12.50 -38.02
CA ILE A 343 -32.70 -13.82 -37.69
C ILE A 343 -34.21 -13.84 -37.95
N GLY A 344 -34.95 -12.80 -37.54
CA GLY A 344 -36.39 -12.67 -37.83
C GLY A 344 -36.71 -12.63 -39.32
N LYS A 345 -35.90 -11.94 -40.14
CA LYS A 345 -36.06 -11.92 -41.61
C LYS A 345 -35.73 -13.25 -42.30
N ARG A 346 -34.87 -14.09 -41.70
CA ARG A 346 -34.57 -15.44 -42.21
C ARG A 346 -35.70 -16.43 -41.92
N TRP A 347 -36.45 -16.23 -40.83
CA TRP A 347 -37.53 -17.14 -40.41
C TRP A 347 -38.92 -16.72 -40.92
N GLY A 348 -39.09 -15.48 -41.40
CA GLY A 348 -40.36 -14.97 -41.96
C GLY A 348 -40.70 -15.40 -43.40
N LYS A 349 -40.07 -16.45 -43.94
CA LYS A 349 -40.39 -17.01 -45.27
C LYS A 349 -40.83 -18.47 -45.14
N PHE A 350 -41.98 -18.70 -44.55
CA PHE A 350 -42.72 -19.93 -44.83
C PHE A 350 -43.51 -19.73 -46.14
N PRO A 351 -43.49 -20.69 -47.08
CA PRO A 351 -44.26 -20.58 -48.32
C PRO A 351 -45.77 -20.49 -47.99
N PRO A 352 -46.57 -19.85 -48.87
CA PRO A 352 -48.00 -19.70 -48.64
C PRO A 352 -48.65 -21.08 -48.50
N THR A 353 -49.48 -21.24 -47.47
CA THR A 353 -50.36 -22.39 -47.32
C THR A 353 -51.24 -22.50 -48.56
N GLU A 354 -51.25 -23.68 -49.18
CA GLU A 354 -52.13 -24.05 -50.28
C GLU A 354 -53.61 -23.78 -49.93
N PRO A 355 -54.48 -23.49 -50.92
CA PRO A 355 -55.85 -23.12 -50.67
C PRO A 355 -56.64 -24.26 -50.03
N GLU A 356 -57.38 -23.95 -48.97
CA GLU A 356 -58.33 -24.85 -48.33
C GLU A 356 -59.32 -25.42 -49.35
N ASN A 357 -59.39 -26.75 -49.39
CA ASN A 357 -60.42 -27.49 -50.11
C ASN A 357 -61.67 -27.56 -49.20
N PRO A 358 -62.86 -27.10 -49.62
CA PRO A 358 -64.03 -27.03 -48.75
C PRO A 358 -64.71 -28.40 -48.72
N GLY A 359 -64.43 -29.20 -47.69
CA GLY A 359 -65.17 -30.43 -47.50
C GLY A 359 -64.58 -31.40 -46.47
N GLU A 360 -64.56 -31.03 -45.19
CA GLU A 360 -64.68 -32.03 -44.12
C GLU A 360 -65.11 -31.37 -42.81
N ALA A 361 -66.20 -31.88 -42.22
CA ALA A 361 -66.75 -31.46 -40.94
C ALA A 361 -65.93 -32.03 -39.76
N PRO A 362 -65.95 -31.40 -38.56
CA PRO A 362 -64.92 -31.58 -37.56
C PRO A 362 -65.09 -32.90 -36.78
N GLY A 363 -64.14 -33.82 -36.94
CA GLY A 363 -63.97 -34.99 -36.10
C GLY A 363 -63.13 -34.66 -34.87
N ALA A 364 -63.68 -34.96 -33.70
CA ALA A 364 -63.04 -34.80 -32.40
C ALA A 364 -61.73 -35.60 -32.27
N GLY A 365 -60.70 -34.98 -31.69
CA GLY A 365 -59.45 -35.65 -31.35
C GLY A 365 -58.31 -34.68 -31.05
N ALA A 366 -58.36 -34.00 -29.90
CA ALA A 366 -57.19 -33.27 -29.39
C ALA A 366 -56.17 -34.29 -28.86
N ASP A 367 -55.13 -34.59 -29.64
CA ASP A 367 -53.97 -35.37 -29.19
C ASP A 367 -53.04 -34.45 -28.37
N THR A 368 -53.33 -34.28 -27.08
CA THR A 368 -52.41 -33.68 -26.12
C THR A 368 -51.32 -34.70 -25.78
N ARG A 369 -50.27 -34.78 -26.60
CA ARG A 369 -49.03 -35.45 -26.20
C ARG A 369 -48.27 -34.56 -25.23
N THR A 370 -48.48 -34.80 -23.94
CA THR A 370 -47.57 -34.42 -22.86
C THR A 370 -46.20 -35.04 -23.15
N LEU A 371 -45.18 -34.20 -23.34
CA LEU A 371 -43.79 -34.63 -23.33
C LEU A 371 -43.40 -35.03 -21.90
N GLU A 372 -43.49 -36.31 -21.57
CA GLU A 372 -42.89 -36.85 -20.35
C GLU A 372 -41.37 -36.88 -20.51
N LEU A 373 -40.70 -35.93 -19.86
CA LEU A 373 -39.25 -35.91 -19.71
C LEU A 373 -38.88 -36.90 -18.59
N ASN A 374 -38.46 -38.11 -18.94
CA ASN A 374 -38.03 -39.10 -17.96
C ASN A 374 -36.58 -38.81 -17.53
N ILE A 375 -36.39 -38.12 -16.39
CA ILE A 375 -35.07 -37.89 -15.78
C ILE A 375 -34.82 -39.00 -14.75
N PRO A 376 -33.84 -39.91 -14.95
CA PRO A 376 -33.48 -40.86 -13.91
C PRO A 376 -32.68 -40.15 -12.80
N MET A 377 -33.35 -39.77 -11.71
CA MET A 377 -32.69 -39.46 -10.44
C MET A 377 -32.44 -40.78 -9.69
N LYS A 378 -31.19 -41.26 -9.71
CA LYS A 378 -30.65 -42.06 -8.60
C LYS A 378 -29.80 -41.14 -7.75
N ALA A 379 -30.39 -40.58 -6.71
CA ALA A 379 -29.64 -40.04 -5.59
C ALA A 379 -29.51 -41.16 -4.55
N GLU A 380 -28.30 -41.68 -4.38
CA GLU A 380 -27.96 -42.45 -3.18
C GLU A 380 -27.94 -41.48 -1.99
N ILE A 381 -28.77 -41.76 -0.99
CA ILE A 381 -28.83 -41.02 0.26
C ILE A 381 -27.69 -41.56 1.14
N PRO A 382 -26.80 -40.72 1.69
CA PRO A 382 -25.86 -41.17 2.71
C PRO A 382 -26.62 -41.62 3.96
N ASP A 383 -26.30 -42.81 4.47
CA ASP A 383 -26.81 -43.33 5.74
C ASP A 383 -26.21 -42.50 6.90
N PHE A 384 -27.06 -41.80 7.64
CA PHE A 384 -26.68 -40.91 8.74
C PHE A 384 -26.74 -41.58 10.13
N ASP A 385 -27.01 -42.89 10.21
CA ASP A 385 -27.12 -43.62 11.49
C ASP A 385 -25.85 -44.38 11.91
N ALA A 386 -24.72 -44.17 11.24
CA ALA A 386 -23.42 -44.73 11.64
C ALA A 386 -22.51 -43.64 12.25
N LEU A 387 -22.80 -43.23 13.48
CA LEU A 387 -21.82 -42.56 14.33
C LEU A 387 -20.89 -43.63 14.93
N PRO A 388 -19.55 -43.50 14.85
CA PRO A 388 -18.66 -44.26 15.70
C PRO A 388 -18.80 -43.77 17.15
N ASP A 389 -19.03 -44.69 18.09
CA ASP A 389 -18.96 -44.42 19.52
C ASP A 389 -17.54 -43.93 19.88
N ASP A 390 -17.47 -42.73 20.48
CA ASP A 390 -16.26 -42.20 21.11
C ASP A 390 -15.96 -43.03 22.38
N ASP A 391 -14.99 -43.94 22.30
CA ASP A 391 -14.39 -44.55 23.50
C ASP A 391 -13.55 -43.49 24.26
N PRO A 392 -13.72 -43.35 25.58
CA PRO A 392 -12.93 -42.41 26.37
C PRO A 392 -11.48 -42.90 26.57
N PRO A 393 -10.50 -41.98 26.74
CA PRO A 393 -9.10 -42.35 26.84
C PRO A 393 -8.80 -43.11 28.14
N GLU A 394 -8.20 -44.29 27.98
CA GLU A 394 -7.71 -45.14 29.06
C GLU A 394 -6.57 -44.45 29.82
N GLN A 395 -6.77 -44.20 31.11
CA GLN A 395 -5.72 -43.75 32.03
C GLN A 395 -4.70 -44.86 32.23
N THR A 396 -3.51 -44.71 31.68
CA THR A 396 -2.36 -45.52 32.08
C THR A 396 -1.68 -44.91 33.30
N LYS A 397 -1.95 -45.51 34.46
CA LYS A 397 -1.09 -45.49 35.64
C LYS A 397 0.04 -46.51 35.44
N LYS A 398 1.28 -46.05 35.32
CA LYS A 398 2.44 -46.46 36.14
C LYS A 398 3.72 -45.74 35.74
#